data_AF-A0A5C5UZM5-F1
#
_entry.id   AF-A0A5C5UZM5-F1
#
_cell.length_a   1.000
_cell.length_b   1.000
_cell.length_c   1.000
_cell.angle_alpha   90.00
_cell.angle_beta   90.00
_cell.angle_gamma   90.00
#
_symmetry.space_group_name_H-M   'P 1'
#
loop_
_entity.id
_entity.type
_entity.pdbx_description
1 polymer ?
#
loop_
_entity_poly.entity_id
_entity_poly.type
_entity_poly.pdbx_seq_one_letter_code
_entity_poly.pdbx_strand_id
1 'polypeptide(L)'
;MPILVDTSILVRTSQPNAVHFSAAVDATTRLLTSELQACIVPQVLYEYWVVATRPAAQNGLDFSGENTAQELDRLLEFFHLLPDDDAIFASREELCSEPGEVEKCHEGIFQQAAN
;
A
#
# COMPACT_ATOMS: atom_id res chain seq x y z
N MET A 1 6.07 -12.74 -11.35
CA MET A 1 5.62 -11.35 -11.58
C MET A 1 5.20 -10.78 -10.25
N PRO A 2 5.86 -9.72 -9.75
CA PRO A 2 5.49 -9.08 -8.50
C PRO A 2 4.23 -8.22 -8.68
N ILE A 3 3.39 -8.18 -7.65
CA ILE A 3 2.19 -7.33 -7.56
C ILE A 3 2.34 -6.47 -6.31
N LEU A 4 2.46 -5.15 -6.47
CA LEU A 4 2.49 -4.17 -5.40
C LEU A 4 1.06 -3.96 -4.93
N VAL A 5 0.87 -4.05 -3.63
CA VAL A 5 -0.40 -3.75 -2.99
C VAL A 5 -0.36 -2.31 -2.52
N ASP A 6 -1.30 -1.53 -3.04
CA ASP A 6 -1.46 -0.12 -2.69
C ASP A 6 -2.09 0.04 -1.30
N THR A 7 -1.83 1.18 -0.66
CA THR A 7 -2.36 1.57 0.64
C THR A 7 -3.89 1.49 0.68
N SER A 8 -4.55 1.87 -0.42
CA SER A 8 -6.01 1.87 -0.51
C SER A 8 -6.62 0.49 -0.29
N ILE A 9 -5.95 -0.58 -0.75
CA ILE A 9 -6.37 -1.96 -0.55
C ILE A 9 -6.18 -2.36 0.91
N LEU A 10 -5.00 -2.08 1.48
CA LEU A 10 -4.69 -2.41 2.87
C LEU A 10 -5.65 -1.72 3.84
N VAL A 11 -5.86 -0.41 3.68
CA VAL A 11 -6.83 0.36 4.47
C VAL A 11 -8.22 -0.26 4.36
N ARG A 12 -8.63 -0.66 3.15
CA ARG A 12 -9.96 -1.23 2.94
C ARG A 12 -10.12 -2.59 3.61
N THR A 13 -9.07 -3.41 3.71
CA THR A 13 -9.09 -4.67 4.49
C THR A 13 -9.23 -4.46 6.00
N SER A 14 -8.99 -3.25 6.51
CA SER A 14 -9.17 -2.89 7.92
C SER A 14 -10.51 -2.19 8.22
N GLN A 15 -11.43 -2.11 7.25
CA GLN A 15 -12.73 -1.42 7.39
C GLN A 15 -13.93 -2.34 7.11
N PRO A 16 -14.36 -3.20 8.06
CA PRO A 16 -15.45 -4.17 7.84
C PRO A 16 -16.76 -3.58 7.32
N ASN A 17 -17.05 -2.32 7.64
CA ASN A 17 -18.29 -1.64 7.25
C ASN A 17 -18.20 -0.92 5.89
N ALA A 18 -17.05 -0.96 5.23
CA ALA A 18 -16.88 -0.32 3.93
C ALA A 18 -17.47 -1.14 2.79
N VAL A 19 -18.06 -0.46 1.80
CA VAL A 19 -18.65 -1.09 0.60
C VAL A 19 -17.67 -2.02 -0.12
N HIS A 20 -16.39 -1.68 -0.16
CA HIS A 20 -15.35 -2.47 -0.84
C HIS A 20 -14.57 -3.41 0.07
N PHE A 21 -14.98 -3.59 1.34
CA PHE A 21 -14.30 -4.46 2.29
C PHE A 21 -14.14 -5.89 1.76
N SER A 22 -15.26 -6.54 1.38
CA SER A 22 -15.24 -7.92 0.87
C SER A 22 -14.33 -8.04 -0.35
N ALA A 23 -14.46 -7.13 -1.32
CA ALA A 23 -13.67 -7.17 -2.53
C ALA A 23 -12.16 -7.03 -2.26
N ALA A 24 -11.77 -6.15 -1.33
CA ALA A 24 -10.38 -5.96 -0.94
C ALA A 24 -9.83 -7.20 -0.21
N VAL A 25 -10.59 -7.78 0.72
CA VAL A 25 -10.22 -9.01 1.43
C VAL A 25 -10.08 -10.19 0.46
N ASP A 26 -11.04 -10.36 -0.46
CA ASP A 26 -11.05 -11.45 -1.44
C ASP A 26 -9.87 -11.31 -2.42
N ALA A 27 -9.60 -10.09 -2.92
CA ALA A 27 -8.48 -9.83 -3.81
C ALA A 27 -7.14 -10.09 -3.11
N THR A 28 -6.98 -9.61 -1.88
CA THR A 28 -5.76 -9.80 -1.09
C THR A 28 -5.54 -11.28 -0.76
N THR A 29 -6.58 -11.98 -0.34
CA THR A 29 -6.52 -13.42 -0.05
C THR A 29 -6.13 -14.22 -1.28
N ARG A 30 -6.73 -13.92 -2.44
CA ARG A 30 -6.38 -14.57 -3.71
C ARG A 30 -4.93 -14.30 -4.11
N LEU A 31 -4.44 -13.08 -3.90
CA LEU A 31 -3.06 -12.73 -4.19
C LEU A 31 -2.09 -13.51 -3.28
N LEU A 32 -2.31 -13.49 -1.97
CA LEU A 32 -1.46 -14.15 -0.97
C LEU A 32 -1.47 -15.69 -1.10
N THR A 33 -2.51 -16.27 -1.69
CA THR A 33 -2.61 -17.73 -1.92
C THR A 33 -2.22 -18.16 -3.34
N SER A 34 -1.88 -17.20 -4.21
CA SER A 34 -1.39 -17.49 -5.56
C SER A 34 0.12 -17.72 -5.59
N GLU A 35 0.65 -18.17 -6.73
CA GLU A 35 2.10 -18.24 -6.97
C GLU A 35 2.73 -16.87 -7.29
N LEU A 36 1.93 -15.79 -7.32
CA LEU A 36 2.43 -14.43 -7.53
C LEU A 36 3.05 -13.88 -6.26
N GLN A 37 4.05 -13.02 -6.42
CA GLN A 37 4.70 -12.38 -5.29
C GLN A 37 3.93 -11.12 -4.90
N ALA A 38 3.29 -11.14 -3.74
CA ALA A 38 2.63 -9.97 -3.17
C ALA A 38 3.68 -9.06 -2.52
N CYS A 39 3.79 -7.82 -2.97
CA CYS A 39 4.81 -6.87 -2.55
C CYS A 39 4.21 -5.60 -1.95
N ILE A 40 4.98 -4.91 -1.10
CA ILE A 40 4.72 -3.55 -0.63
C ILE A 40 6.02 -2.75 -0.63
N VAL A 41 5.93 -1.43 -0.55
CA VAL A 41 7.08 -0.51 -0.41
C VAL A 41 6.95 0.30 0.88
N PRO A 42 8.05 0.86 1.42
CA PRO A 42 8.01 1.70 2.62
C PRO A 42 6.97 2.83 2.56
N GLN A 43 6.79 3.47 1.40
CA GLN A 43 5.76 4.51 1.21
C GLN A 43 4.35 4.01 1.60
N VAL A 44 3.98 2.78 1.22
CA VAL A 44 2.65 2.20 1.53
C VAL A 44 2.45 2.06 3.04
N LEU A 45 3.50 1.69 3.78
CA LEU A 45 3.44 1.58 5.25
C LEU A 45 3.25 2.94 5.91
N TYR A 46 3.94 3.98 5.43
CA TYR A 46 3.77 5.35 5.93
C TYR A 46 2.37 5.90 5.67
N GLU A 47 1.85 5.73 4.46
CA GLU A 47 0.50 6.17 4.12
C GLU A 47 -0.57 5.42 4.93
N TYR A 48 -0.39 4.10 5.11
CA TYR A 48 -1.25 3.30 5.97
C TYR A 48 -1.24 3.83 7.40
N TRP A 49 -0.05 4.10 7.98
CA TRP A 49 0.07 4.64 9.34
C TRP A 49 -0.72 5.95 9.52
N VAL A 50 -0.57 6.87 8.57
CA VAL A 50 -1.28 8.16 8.59
C VAL A 50 -2.80 7.95 8.58
N VAL A 51 -3.31 7.05 7.75
CA VAL A 51 -4.76 6.76 7.68
C VAL A 51 -5.24 6.00 8.91
N ALA A 52 -4.45 5.04 9.40
CA ALA A 52 -4.79 4.20 10.53
C ALA A 52 -4.92 4.99 11.83
N THR A 53 -3.97 5.89 12.10
CA THR A 53 -3.94 6.72 13.32
C THR A 53 -4.84 7.95 13.26
N ARG A 54 -5.34 8.31 12.07
CA ARG A 54 -6.27 9.43 11.91
C ARG A 54 -7.62 9.09 12.57
N PRO A 55 -8.27 10.04 13.27
CA PRO A 55 -9.58 9.80 13.85
C PRO A 55 -10.64 9.34 12.84
N ALA A 56 -11.55 8.46 13.26
CA ALA A 56 -12.63 7.95 12.41
C ALA A 56 -13.52 9.09 11.88
N ALA A 57 -13.74 10.13 12.69
CA ALA A 57 -14.48 11.33 12.30
C ALA A 57 -13.84 12.10 11.12
N GLN A 58 -12.56 11.86 10.82
CA GLN A 58 -11.82 12.46 9.71
C GLN A 58 -11.49 11.43 8.62
N ASN A 59 -12.32 10.39 8.45
CA ASN A 59 -12.11 9.29 7.51
C ASN A 59 -10.84 8.45 7.78
N GLY A 60 -10.36 8.37 9.02
CA GLY A 60 -9.30 7.43 9.41
C GLY A 60 -9.82 6.14 10.03
N LEU A 61 -8.93 5.31 10.60
CA LEU A 61 -9.30 4.07 11.31
C LEU A 61 -9.37 4.22 12.83
N ASP A 62 -8.90 5.35 13.37
CA ASP A 62 -8.86 5.62 14.82
C ASP A 62 -8.06 4.59 15.64
N PHE A 63 -7.06 3.96 15.01
CA PHE A 63 -6.17 3.03 15.68
C PHE A 63 -5.19 3.80 16.58
N SER A 64 -4.84 3.20 17.72
CA SER A 64 -3.70 3.69 18.49
C SER A 64 -2.41 3.48 17.70
N GLY A 65 -1.35 4.24 18.05
CA GLY A 65 -0.02 4.01 17.46
C GLY A 65 0.49 2.59 17.70
N GLU A 66 0.18 2.00 18.86
CA GLU A 66 0.54 0.62 19.19
C GLU A 66 -0.19 -0.40 18.29
N ASN A 67 -1.51 -0.26 18.14
CA ASN A 67 -2.28 -1.14 17.25
C ASN A 67 -1.80 -0.99 15.80
N THR A 68 -1.50 0.25 15.39
CA THR A 68 -1.00 0.51 14.03
C THR A 68 0.35 -0.16 13.81
N ALA A 69 1.27 -0.09 14.77
CA ALA A 69 2.56 -0.78 14.68
C ALA A 69 2.39 -2.30 14.56
N GLN A 70 1.50 -2.90 15.37
CA GLN A 70 1.20 -4.33 15.28
C GLN A 70 0.61 -4.73 13.91
N GLU A 71 -0.24 -3.89 13.32
CA GLU A 71 -0.73 -4.14 11.96
C GLU A 71 0.38 -4.01 10.91
N LEU A 72 1.30 -3.04 11.04
CA LEU A 72 2.46 -2.95 10.14
C LEU A 72 3.35 -4.20 10.21
N ASP A 73 3.59 -4.72 11.42
CA ASP A 73 4.36 -5.95 11.60
C ASP A 73 3.69 -7.14 10.87
N ARG A 74 2.36 -7.27 10.98
CA ARG A 74 1.60 -8.29 10.26
C ARG A 74 1.69 -8.11 8.74
N LEU A 75 1.59 -6.88 8.25
CA LEU A 75 1.73 -6.61 6.81
C LEU A 75 3.12 -7.05 6.32
N LEU A 76 4.17 -6.81 7.09
CA LEU A 76 5.54 -7.25 6.76
C LEU A 76 5.73 -8.78 6.82
N GLU A 77 4.88 -9.50 7.57
CA GLU A 77 4.85 -10.97 7.54
C GLU A 77 4.19 -11.53 6.27
N PHE A 78 3.17 -10.84 5.75
CA PHE A 78 2.40 -11.30 4.57
C PHE A 78 2.96 -10.84 3.24
N PHE A 79 3.60 -9.67 3.19
CA PHE A 79 4.05 -9.05 1.94
C PHE A 79 5.56 -8.95 1.87
N HIS A 80 6.09 -9.13 0.66
CA HIS A 80 7.49 -8.88 0.39
C HIS A 80 7.76 -7.37 0.34
N LEU A 81 8.56 -6.85 1.27
CA LEU A 81 8.97 -5.46 1.26
C LEU A 81 10.04 -5.23 0.18
N LEU A 82 9.70 -4.46 -0.84
CA LEU A 82 10.65 -3.98 -1.83
C LEU A 82 11.39 -2.74 -1.27
N PRO A 83 12.71 -2.62 -1.47
CA PRO A 83 13.45 -1.45 -1.03
C PRO A 83 12.98 -0.20 -1.79
N ASP A 84 12.90 0.91 -1.07
CA ASP A 84 12.76 2.24 -1.68
C ASP A 84 14.19 2.69 -2.04
N ASP A 85 14.59 2.51 -3.30
CA ASP A 85 15.89 2.98 -3.78
C ASP A 85 15.74 4.43 -4.29
N ASP A 86 16.74 5.28 -4.05
CA ASP A 86 16.71 6.71 -4.43
C ASP A 86 16.46 6.90 -5.95
N ALA A 87 16.76 5.88 -6.76
CA ALA A 87 16.45 5.85 -8.19
C ALA A 87 14.94 5.85 -8.50
N ILE A 88 14.10 5.29 -7.61
CA ILE A 88 12.64 5.29 -7.72
C ILE A 88 12.08 6.69 -7.41
N PHE A 89 12.73 7.42 -6.50
CA PHE A 89 12.36 8.82 -6.23
C PHE A 89 12.70 9.73 -7.42
N ALA A 90 13.86 9.51 -8.07
CA ALA A 90 14.28 10.27 -9.25
C ALA A 90 13.31 10.11 -10.45
N SER A 91 12.75 8.91 -10.66
CA SER A 91 11.76 8.68 -11.71
C SER A 91 10.38 9.29 -11.42
N ARG A 92 10.02 9.50 -10.13
CA ARG A 92 8.81 10.25 -9.75
C ARG A 92 8.87 11.72 -10.10
N GLU A 93 10.03 12.36 -9.97
CA GLU A 93 10.20 13.79 -10.23
C GLU A 93 10.02 14.10 -11.72
N GLU A 94 10.49 13.21 -12.60
CA GLU A 94 10.32 13.30 -14.06
C GLU A 94 8.87 13.03 -14.51
N LEU A 95 8.08 12.28 -13.73
CA LEU A 95 6.67 12.02 -14.02
C LEU A 95 5.72 13.12 -13.47
N CYS A 96 6.08 13.72 -12.34
CA CYS A 96 5.27 14.76 -11.67
C CYS A 96 5.37 16.16 -12.30
N SER A 97 6.27 16.36 -13.28
CA SER A 97 6.38 17.63 -14.01
C SER A 97 5.29 17.84 -15.07
N GLU A 98 4.51 16.82 -15.39
CA GLU A 98 3.37 16.91 -16.32
C GLU A 98 2.04 17.08 -15.56
N PRO A 99 1.31 18.18 -15.76
CA PRO A 99 0.08 18.46 -15.02
C PRO A 99 -1.05 17.52 -15.45
N GLY A 100 -1.38 16.53 -14.61
CA GLY A 100 -2.62 15.76 -14.74
C GLY A 100 -2.61 14.30 -14.30
N GLU A 101 -1.48 13.70 -13.91
CA GLU A 101 -1.38 12.24 -13.79
C GLU A 101 -0.83 11.74 -12.44
N VAL A 102 -1.46 12.17 -11.34
CA VAL A 102 -1.17 11.61 -9.99
C VAL A 102 -1.40 10.09 -9.96
N GLU A 103 -2.30 9.57 -10.81
CA GLU A 103 -2.63 8.14 -10.92
C GLU A 103 -1.56 7.29 -11.63
N LYS A 104 -0.66 7.90 -12.43
CA LYS A 104 0.42 7.16 -13.13
C LYS A 104 1.71 7.01 -12.31
N CYS A 105 1.85 7.75 -11.22
CA CYS A 105 3.04 7.64 -10.36
C CYS A 105 3.22 6.26 -9.73
N HIS A 106 2.14 5.49 -9.56
CA HIS A 106 2.21 4.16 -8.95
C HIS A 106 2.68 3.07 -9.93
N GLU A 107 2.47 3.24 -11.25
CA GLU A 107 2.86 2.24 -12.26
C GLU A 107 4.37 2.26 -12.57
N GLY A 108 5.02 3.43 -12.53
CA GLY A 108 6.44 3.58 -12.87
C GLY A 108 7.41 2.89 -11.89
N ILE A 109 7.03 2.80 -10.61
CA ILE A 109 7.84 2.21 -9.53
C ILE A 109 8.11 0.73 -9.77
N PHE A 110 7.15 0.01 -10.35
CA PHE A 110 7.22 -1.43 -10.57
C PHE A 110 8.26 -1.87 -11.60
N GLN A 111 8.50 -1.07 -12.64
CA GLN A 111 9.42 -1.48 -13.70
C GLN A 111 10.90 -1.33 -13.30
N GLN A 112 11.20 -0.49 -12.31
CA GLN A 112 12.58 -0.28 -11.85
C GLN A 112 12.98 -1.22 -10.70
N ALA A 113 12.06 -1.61 -9.82
CA ALA A 113 12.35 -2.55 -8.74
C ALA A 113 12.47 -4.03 -9.19
N ALA A 114 12.16 -4.33 -10.47
CA ALA A 114 12.15 -5.68 -11.03
C ALA A 114 13.36 -6.01 -11.94
N ASN A 115 14.36 -5.12 -12.02
CA ASN A 115 15.58 -5.31 -12.83
C ASN A 115 16.84 -5.41 -11.97
#